data_AF-A0A821H500-F1
#
_entry.id   AF-A0A821H500-F1
#
_cell.length_a   1.000
_cell.length_b   1.000
_cell.length_c   1.000
_cell.angle_alpha   90.00
_cell.angle_beta   90.00
_cell.angle_gamma   90.00
#
_symmetry.space_group_name_H-M   'P 1'
#
loop_
_entity.id
_entity.type
_entity.pdbx_description
1 polymer ?
#
loop_
_entity_poly.entity_id
_entity_poly.type
_entity_poly.pdbx_seq_one_letter_code
_entity_poly.pdbx_strand_id
1 'polypeptide(L)'
;DMNVLSNQLNLLPACLPTPHPSSPNFISRFRADVVQLVESSNTHKHSDTCYKYYNANRGDKKSCRMRMPRKLVPISTIDPYTGHISMRRSDSWINNFNEYIISACRSNMDIKFIWTGNDAKALVYYITDYVTKMSLSFHDTFSLVQKSITSLQNPNNQLDKENVIEKSRKLVLRCYNTLASQQELSGVQVASYLMNWDDHYTTHKFQGLYLIQTERFLQTELNEMRAKQNLEIASH
;
A
#
# COMPACT_ATOMS: atom_id res chain seq x y z
N ASP A 1 21.96 -7.52 -37.29
CA ASP A 1 21.26 -6.89 -36.15
C ASP A 1 22.16 -6.55 -34.97
N MET A 2 23.23 -5.79 -35.20
CA MET A 2 24.11 -5.25 -34.14
C MET A 2 23.65 -3.88 -33.61
N ASN A 3 22.66 -3.25 -34.26
CA ASN A 3 22.18 -1.90 -33.95
C ASN A 3 21.10 -1.82 -32.87
N VAL A 4 20.59 -2.95 -32.36
CA VAL A 4 19.64 -2.95 -31.22
C VAL A 4 20.36 -3.01 -29.88
N LEU A 5 21.59 -3.53 -29.85
CA LEU A 5 22.39 -3.67 -28.62
C LEU A 5 23.08 -2.36 -28.18
N SER A 6 23.34 -1.42 -29.10
CA SER A 6 24.03 -0.17 -28.77
C SER A 6 23.16 0.85 -28.01
N ASN A 7 21.83 0.74 -28.09
CA ASN A 7 20.90 1.61 -27.35
C ASN A 7 20.53 1.08 -25.95
N GLN A 8 21.00 -0.10 -25.54
CA GLN A 8 20.69 -0.70 -24.24
C GLN A 8 21.66 -0.31 -23.11
N LEU A 9 22.74 0.42 -23.42
CA LEU A 9 23.84 0.68 -22.47
C LEU A 9 23.48 1.61 -21.28
N ASN A 10 22.29 2.23 -21.26
CA ASN A 10 21.84 3.10 -20.17
C ASN A 10 20.57 2.61 -19.45
N LEU A 11 20.04 1.44 -19.79
CA LEU A 11 18.85 0.92 -19.12
C LEU A 11 19.24 0.19 -17.83
N LEU A 12 18.48 0.45 -16.76
CA LEU A 12 18.62 -0.29 -15.51
C LEU A 12 18.40 -1.79 -15.77
N PRO A 13 19.15 -2.68 -15.11
CA PRO A 13 18.92 -4.12 -15.23
C PRO A 13 17.46 -4.50 -15.04
N ALA A 14 16.73 -3.83 -14.13
CA ALA A 14 15.30 -4.05 -13.90
C ALA A 14 14.41 -3.89 -15.15
N CYS A 15 14.83 -3.08 -16.13
CA CYS A 15 14.07 -2.78 -17.35
C CYS A 15 14.46 -3.64 -18.55
N LEU A 16 15.49 -4.48 -18.43
CA LEU A 16 15.92 -5.36 -19.50
C LEU A 16 15.05 -6.62 -19.57
N PRO A 17 14.87 -7.23 -20.76
CA PRO A 17 14.17 -8.50 -20.86
C PRO A 17 15.01 -9.66 -20.30
N THR A 18 14.34 -10.65 -19.72
CA THR A 18 14.98 -11.90 -19.31
C THR A 18 15.59 -12.63 -20.51
N PRO A 19 16.81 -13.21 -20.38
CA PRO A 19 17.43 -13.98 -21.45
C PRO A 19 16.53 -15.12 -21.96
N HIS A 20 16.46 -15.30 -23.28
CA HIS A 20 15.61 -16.32 -23.88
C HIS A 20 16.15 -17.75 -23.62
N PRO A 21 15.33 -18.68 -23.09
CA PRO A 21 15.76 -20.04 -22.75
C PRO A 21 16.37 -20.82 -23.91
N SER A 22 15.82 -20.67 -25.12
CA SER A 22 16.30 -21.38 -26.32
C SER A 22 17.59 -20.80 -26.92
N SER A 23 18.18 -19.75 -26.33
CA SER A 23 19.41 -19.18 -26.87
C SER A 23 20.61 -20.09 -26.56
N PRO A 24 21.58 -20.25 -27.49
CA PRO A 24 22.72 -21.17 -27.31
C PRO A 24 23.59 -20.82 -26.09
N ASN A 25 23.58 -19.56 -25.66
CA ASN A 25 24.32 -19.07 -24.50
C ASN A 25 23.43 -18.79 -23.27
N PHE A 26 22.22 -19.34 -23.22
CA PHE A 26 21.22 -19.02 -22.19
C PHE A 26 21.79 -19.13 -20.77
N ILE A 27 22.43 -20.24 -20.41
CA ILE A 27 22.93 -20.48 -19.05
C ILE A 27 23.89 -19.37 -18.60
N SER A 28 24.85 -19.00 -19.47
CA SER A 28 25.83 -17.97 -19.17
C SER A 28 25.17 -16.58 -19.04
N ARG A 29 24.26 -16.25 -19.96
CA ARG A 29 23.55 -14.96 -19.98
C ARG A 29 22.59 -14.84 -18.81
N PHE A 30 21.88 -15.90 -18.45
CA PHE A 30 20.97 -15.95 -17.32
C PHE A 30 21.70 -15.73 -16.00
N ARG A 31 22.85 -16.40 -15.79
CA ARG A 31 23.67 -16.18 -14.61
C ARG A 31 24.19 -14.75 -14.52
N ALA A 32 24.68 -14.19 -15.62
CA ALA A 32 25.14 -12.81 -15.67
C ALA A 32 24.00 -11.81 -15.38
N ASP A 33 22.81 -12.05 -15.93
CA ASP A 33 21.61 -11.25 -15.68
C ASP A 33 21.20 -11.30 -14.20
N VAL A 34 21.16 -12.48 -13.60
CA VAL A 34 20.84 -12.65 -12.17
C VAL A 34 21.85 -11.92 -11.29
N VAL A 35 23.16 -12.02 -11.58
CA VAL A 35 24.18 -11.29 -10.83
C VAL A 35 23.93 -9.78 -10.90
N GLN A 36 23.70 -9.23 -12.09
CA GLN A 36 23.40 -7.81 -12.26
C GLN A 36 22.15 -7.38 -11.48
N LEU A 37 21.07 -8.18 -11.52
CA LEU A 37 19.84 -7.91 -10.77
C LEU A 37 20.05 -7.95 -9.25
N VAL A 38 20.83 -8.90 -8.76
CA VAL A 38 21.13 -9.04 -7.33
C VAL A 38 21.95 -7.85 -6.84
N GLU A 39 22.97 -7.45 -7.60
CA GLU A 39 23.81 -6.30 -7.28
C GLU A 39 23.04 -4.98 -7.34
N SER A 40 22.18 -4.79 -8.35
CA SER A 40 21.43 -3.56 -8.54
C SER A 40 20.26 -3.41 -7.58
N SER A 41 19.49 -4.49 -7.41
CA SER A 41 18.14 -4.43 -6.83
C SER A 41 18.02 -5.17 -5.49
N ASN A 42 18.87 -6.17 -5.23
CA ASN A 42 18.73 -7.06 -4.08
C ASN A 42 19.83 -6.89 -3.01
N THR A 43 20.81 -6.05 -3.28
CA THR A 43 21.88 -5.69 -2.34
C THR A 43 21.45 -4.45 -1.55
N HIS A 44 21.46 -4.56 -0.23
CA HIS A 44 21.03 -3.48 0.63
C HIS A 44 22.01 -2.30 0.61
N LYS A 45 21.47 -1.12 0.31
CA LYS A 45 22.15 0.17 0.47
C LYS A 45 21.37 0.98 1.49
N HIS A 46 22.08 1.50 2.49
CA HIS A 46 21.43 2.32 3.50
C HIS A 46 20.83 3.57 2.87
N SER A 47 19.63 3.90 3.33
CA SER A 47 18.91 5.13 3.02
C SER A 47 18.30 5.67 4.31
N ASP A 48 17.72 6.87 4.27
CA ASP A 48 17.09 7.49 5.45
C ASP A 48 16.00 6.59 6.07
N THR A 49 15.32 5.79 5.24
CA THR A 49 14.30 4.83 5.69
C THR A 49 14.86 3.75 6.63
N CYS A 50 16.16 3.44 6.54
CA CYS A 50 16.82 2.44 7.38
C CYS A 50 16.87 2.86 8.83
N TYR A 51 16.84 4.17 9.10
CA TYR A 51 16.94 4.73 10.44
C TYR A 51 15.65 5.45 10.84
N LYS A 52 14.52 5.15 10.18
CA LYS A 52 13.21 5.74 10.49
C LYS A 52 12.83 5.68 11.98
N TYR A 53 13.22 4.61 12.66
CA TYR A 53 12.88 4.39 14.08
C TYR A 53 14.03 4.72 15.03
N TYR A 54 15.18 5.18 14.50
CA TYR A 54 16.29 5.58 15.34
C TYR A 54 15.99 6.94 15.98
N ASN A 55 16.13 7.00 17.30
CA ASN A 55 16.01 8.25 18.05
C ASN A 55 17.21 8.41 18.98
N ALA A 56 18.09 9.37 18.66
CA ALA A 56 19.29 9.65 19.45
C ALA A 56 18.97 10.03 20.91
N ASN A 57 17.82 10.67 21.15
CA ASN A 57 17.41 11.14 22.47
C ASN A 57 16.92 10.01 23.39
N ARG A 58 16.64 8.82 22.84
CA ARG A 58 16.23 7.64 23.61
C ARG A 58 17.41 6.75 24.01
N GLY A 59 18.63 7.11 23.59
CA GLY A 59 19.82 6.26 23.78
C GLY A 59 19.80 4.99 22.93
N ASP A 60 18.91 4.91 21.92
CA ASP A 60 18.78 3.75 21.06
C ASP A 60 20.06 3.54 20.24
N LYS A 61 20.46 2.28 20.05
CA LYS A 61 21.56 1.96 19.13
C LYS A 61 21.08 2.23 17.69
N LYS A 62 21.90 2.95 16.91
CA LYS A 62 21.65 3.13 15.46
C LYS A 62 21.72 1.78 14.76
N SER A 63 20.56 1.16 14.58
CA SER A 63 20.39 -0.16 13.95
C SER A 63 19.56 0.00 12.68
N CYS A 64 19.96 -0.72 11.63
CA CYS A 64 19.20 -0.72 10.39
C CYS A 64 17.86 -1.42 10.62
N ARG A 65 16.75 -0.75 10.27
CA ARG A 65 15.39 -1.30 10.30
C ARG A 65 15.29 -2.64 9.56
N MET A 66 16.05 -2.81 8.49
CA MET A 66 16.10 -4.05 7.69
C MET A 66 17.02 -5.12 8.28
N ARG A 67 17.59 -4.86 9.47
CA ARG A 67 18.49 -5.75 10.22
C ARG A 67 19.76 -6.13 9.44
N MET A 68 20.33 -5.15 8.74
CA MET A 68 21.59 -5.28 8.03
C MET A 68 22.76 -4.74 8.88
N PRO A 69 23.96 -5.35 8.83
CA PRO A 69 24.28 -6.58 8.11
C PRO A 69 23.68 -7.82 8.79
N ARG A 70 23.24 -8.80 7.99
CA ARG A 70 22.71 -10.08 8.48
C ARG A 70 23.86 -11.03 8.89
N LYS A 71 23.62 -11.90 9.86
CA LYS A 71 24.58 -12.94 10.27
C LYS A 71 24.87 -13.89 9.10
N LEU A 72 26.15 -14.12 8.80
CA LEU A 72 26.57 -15.13 7.83
C LEU A 72 26.28 -16.54 8.37
N VAL A 73 25.90 -17.44 7.47
CA VAL A 73 25.55 -18.82 7.81
C VAL A 73 26.26 -19.72 6.79
N PRO A 74 27.23 -20.55 7.20
CA PRO A 74 28.06 -21.29 6.24
C PRO A 74 27.30 -22.41 5.52
N ILE A 75 26.32 -23.03 6.19
CA ILE A 75 25.57 -24.19 5.71
C ILE A 75 24.11 -24.05 6.15
N SER A 76 23.17 -24.47 5.30
CA SER A 76 21.75 -24.50 5.67
C SER A 76 21.49 -25.58 6.71
N THR A 77 20.84 -25.24 7.81
CA THR A 77 20.54 -26.16 8.92
C THR A 77 19.10 -25.99 9.40
N ILE A 78 18.57 -27.04 10.02
CA ILE A 78 17.28 -27.02 10.71
C ILE A 78 17.59 -27.31 12.18
N ASP A 79 17.10 -26.46 13.07
CA ASP A 79 17.17 -26.72 14.51
C ASP A 79 16.21 -27.87 14.86
N PRO A 80 16.69 -29.00 15.40
CA PRO A 80 15.86 -30.18 15.68
C PRO A 80 14.82 -29.94 16.78
N TYR A 81 15.02 -28.97 17.67
CA TYR A 81 14.11 -28.72 18.79
C TYR A 81 13.05 -27.66 18.45
N THR A 82 13.44 -26.62 17.73
CA THR A 82 12.53 -25.51 17.37
C THR A 82 11.95 -25.62 15.97
N GLY A 83 12.54 -26.46 15.11
CA GLY A 83 12.23 -26.53 13.68
C GLY A 83 12.72 -25.32 12.88
N HIS A 84 13.44 -24.37 13.50
CA HIS A 84 13.85 -23.15 12.82
C HIS A 84 14.85 -23.45 11.68
N ILE A 85 14.53 -22.98 10.48
CA ILE A 85 15.34 -23.18 9.28
C ILE A 85 16.31 -21.99 9.11
N SER A 86 17.61 -22.26 9.22
CA SER A 86 18.67 -21.30 8.92
C SER A 86 19.23 -21.59 7.54
N MET A 87 19.02 -20.70 6.57
CA MET A 87 19.59 -20.84 5.23
C MET A 87 21.04 -20.37 5.19
N ARG A 88 21.88 -21.08 4.42
CA ARG A 88 23.24 -20.64 4.07
C ARG A 88 23.18 -19.21 3.52
N ARG A 89 24.05 -18.35 4.05
CA ARG A 89 24.22 -16.96 3.66
C ARG A 89 25.72 -16.67 3.56
N SER A 90 26.17 -16.42 2.33
CA SER A 90 27.55 -16.05 2.02
C SER A 90 27.81 -14.54 2.04
N ASP A 91 26.76 -13.73 1.90
CA ASP A 91 26.84 -12.26 1.92
C ASP A 91 25.85 -11.68 2.93
N SER A 92 26.29 -10.73 3.75
CA SER A 92 25.49 -10.16 4.84
C SER A 92 24.56 -9.02 4.41
N TRP A 93 24.73 -8.50 3.20
CA TRP A 93 23.98 -7.35 2.66
C TRP A 93 22.96 -7.75 1.60
N ILE A 94 23.04 -8.98 1.08
CA ILE A 94 22.12 -9.50 0.08
C ILE A 94 20.90 -10.15 0.77
N ASN A 95 19.70 -9.80 0.31
CA ASN A 95 18.48 -10.48 0.74
C ASN A 95 18.42 -11.91 0.21
N ASN A 96 17.66 -12.79 0.86
CA ASN A 96 17.44 -14.12 0.32
C ASN A 96 16.60 -14.01 -0.97
N PHE A 97 17.06 -14.62 -2.06
CA PHE A 97 16.37 -14.56 -3.34
C PHE A 97 16.31 -15.94 -4.01
N ASN A 98 15.46 -16.05 -5.03
CA ASN A 98 15.41 -17.19 -5.93
C ASN A 98 15.75 -16.68 -7.33
N GLU A 99 16.65 -17.37 -8.03
CA GLU A 99 17.19 -16.93 -9.33
C GLU A 99 16.11 -16.79 -10.41
N TYR A 100 15.07 -17.62 -10.38
CA TYR A 100 13.97 -17.56 -11.35
C TYR A 100 13.00 -16.43 -11.02
N ILE A 101 12.65 -16.28 -9.74
CA ILE A 101 11.71 -15.23 -9.31
C ILE A 101 12.34 -13.85 -9.49
N ILE A 102 13.62 -13.64 -9.12
CA ILE A 102 14.27 -12.36 -9.35
C ILE A 102 14.40 -12.05 -10.84
N SER A 103 14.63 -13.06 -11.68
CA SER A 103 14.69 -12.86 -13.13
C SER A 103 13.32 -12.54 -13.74
N ALA A 104 12.24 -13.11 -13.20
CA ALA A 104 10.87 -12.83 -13.66
C ALA A 104 10.35 -11.46 -13.17
N CYS A 105 10.54 -11.15 -11.88
CA CYS A 105 10.04 -9.93 -11.26
C CYS A 105 10.98 -8.72 -11.47
N ARG A 106 12.27 -8.99 -11.69
CA ARG A 106 13.36 -8.00 -11.88
C ARG A 106 13.43 -6.91 -10.81
N SER A 107 12.94 -7.22 -9.61
CA SER A 107 12.81 -6.30 -8.47
C SER A 107 13.39 -6.90 -7.19
N ASN A 108 13.50 -6.08 -6.14
CA ASN A 108 13.97 -6.55 -4.83
C ASN A 108 13.04 -7.66 -4.30
N MET A 109 13.65 -8.69 -3.71
CA MET A 109 12.90 -9.75 -3.04
C MET A 109 13.57 -10.20 -1.74
N ASP A 110 12.78 -10.71 -0.79
CA ASP A 110 13.29 -11.28 0.45
C ASP A 110 12.49 -12.54 0.82
N ILE A 111 13.00 -13.71 0.42
CA ILE A 111 12.36 -15.00 0.71
C ILE A 111 12.69 -15.46 2.13
N LYS A 112 11.65 -15.81 2.88
CA LYS A 112 11.76 -16.40 4.22
C LYS A 112 10.93 -17.67 4.32
N PHE A 113 11.49 -18.66 4.99
CA PHE A 113 10.74 -19.84 5.39
C PHE A 113 9.94 -19.51 6.65
N ILE A 114 8.68 -19.95 6.67
CA ILE A 114 7.74 -19.71 7.75
C ILE A 114 7.40 -21.09 8.30
N TRP A 115 8.08 -21.47 9.39
CA TRP A 115 7.97 -22.81 9.95
C TRP A 115 7.40 -22.80 11.36
N THR A 116 7.71 -21.77 12.15
CA THR A 116 7.23 -21.67 13.54
C THR A 116 5.91 -20.91 13.62
N GLY A 117 5.09 -21.22 14.65
CA GLY A 117 3.85 -20.48 14.91
C GLY A 117 4.10 -18.98 15.18
N ASN A 118 5.26 -18.64 15.75
CA ASN A 118 5.66 -17.24 15.95
C ASN A 118 5.94 -16.52 14.63
N ASP A 119 6.64 -17.17 13.69
CA ASP A 119 6.88 -16.61 12.36
C ASP A 119 5.58 -16.45 11.58
N ALA A 120 4.70 -17.45 11.66
CA ALA A 120 3.39 -17.41 11.02
C ALA A 120 2.53 -16.27 11.59
N LYS A 121 2.48 -16.11 12.92
CA LYS A 121 1.79 -14.99 13.57
C LYS A 121 2.35 -13.64 13.12
N ALA A 122 3.67 -13.48 13.10
CA ALA A 122 4.32 -12.26 12.64
C ALA A 122 4.02 -11.95 11.17
N LEU A 123 4.00 -12.98 10.32
CA LEU A 123 3.62 -12.86 8.91
C LEU A 123 2.17 -12.41 8.76
N VAL A 124 1.23 -12.97 9.52
CA VAL A 124 -0.18 -12.57 9.46
C VAL A 124 -0.33 -11.09 9.77
N TYR A 125 0.31 -10.57 10.83
CA TYR A 125 0.31 -9.14 11.12
C TYR A 125 0.91 -8.32 9.99
N TYR A 126 2.06 -8.76 9.46
CA TYR A 126 2.70 -8.09 8.34
C TYR A 126 1.77 -8.02 7.11
N ILE A 127 1.23 -9.15 6.65
CA ILE A 127 0.31 -9.17 5.50
C ILE A 127 -0.91 -8.31 5.78
N THR A 128 -1.50 -8.40 6.98
CA THR A 128 -2.66 -7.61 7.37
C THR A 128 -2.36 -6.12 7.28
N ASP A 129 -1.23 -5.64 7.79
CA ASP A 129 -0.84 -4.23 7.70
C ASP A 129 -0.67 -3.77 6.25
N TYR A 130 -0.19 -4.64 5.35
CA TYR A 130 -0.04 -4.31 3.92
C TYR A 130 -1.35 -4.34 3.15
N VAL A 131 -2.23 -5.30 3.46
CA VAL A 131 -3.53 -5.44 2.81
C VAL A 131 -4.49 -4.36 3.29
N THR A 132 -4.57 -4.17 4.61
CA THR A 132 -5.48 -3.20 5.21
C THR A 132 -4.95 -1.77 5.14
N LYS A 133 -3.64 -1.60 4.87
CA LYS A 133 -2.87 -0.34 4.81
C LYS A 133 -3.73 0.84 5.23
N MET A 134 -3.87 0.97 6.55
CA MET A 134 -4.90 1.83 7.15
C MET A 134 -4.85 3.23 6.55
N SER A 135 -6.04 3.81 6.38
CA SER A 135 -6.24 5.22 6.06
C SER A 135 -5.32 6.11 6.92
N LEU A 136 -4.84 7.20 6.32
CA LEU A 136 -3.98 8.24 6.89
C LEU A 136 -3.79 8.20 8.41
N SER A 137 -2.52 8.25 8.86
CA SER A 137 -2.25 8.34 10.30
C SER A 137 -2.98 9.55 10.91
N PHE A 138 -3.32 9.48 12.21
CA PHE A 138 -4.04 10.57 12.87
C PHE A 138 -3.33 11.92 12.72
N HIS A 139 -1.99 11.94 12.76
CA HIS A 139 -1.20 13.14 12.57
C HIS A 139 -1.30 13.70 11.14
N ASP A 140 -1.37 12.83 10.13
CA ASP A 140 -1.57 13.24 8.74
C ASP A 140 -3.00 13.79 8.54
N THR A 141 -3.99 13.09 9.10
CA THR A 141 -5.41 13.51 9.10
C THR A 141 -5.55 14.90 9.71
N PHE A 142 -4.96 15.12 10.89
CA PHE A 142 -4.96 16.42 11.56
C PHE A 142 -4.29 17.50 10.72
N SER A 143 -3.13 17.20 10.14
CA SER A 143 -2.40 18.15 9.28
C SER A 143 -3.19 18.53 8.03
N LEU A 144 -3.94 17.59 7.44
CA LEU A 144 -4.82 17.86 6.31
C LEU A 144 -6.03 18.71 6.70
N VAL A 145 -6.64 18.44 7.85
CA VAL A 145 -7.73 19.26 8.39
C VAL A 145 -7.23 20.67 8.72
N GLN A 146 -6.02 20.82 9.26
CA GLN A 146 -5.43 22.14 9.48
C GLN A 146 -5.23 22.88 8.15
N LYS A 147 -4.70 22.20 7.12
CA LYS A 147 -4.57 22.77 5.78
C LYS A 147 -5.90 23.21 5.17
N SER A 148 -6.96 22.42 5.33
CA SER A 148 -8.29 22.78 4.81
C SER A 148 -8.89 23.99 5.52
N ILE A 149 -8.68 24.12 6.84
CA ILE A 149 -9.07 25.30 7.63
C ILE A 149 -8.32 26.55 7.16
N THR A 150 -6.99 26.49 7.06
CA THR A 150 -6.18 27.63 6.59
C THR A 150 -6.58 28.05 5.17
N SER A 151 -6.86 27.08 4.29
CA SER A 151 -7.32 27.36 2.92
C SER A 151 -8.67 28.08 2.86
N LEU A 152 -9.55 27.92 3.86
CA LEU A 152 -10.83 28.61 3.96
C LEU A 152 -10.72 30.00 4.61
N GLN A 153 -9.69 30.19 5.44
CA GLN A 153 -9.36 31.49 6.04
C GLN A 153 -8.63 32.42 5.05
N ASN A 154 -8.14 31.90 3.93
CA ASN A 154 -7.53 32.71 2.88
C ASN A 154 -8.52 33.77 2.36
N PRO A 155 -8.14 35.07 2.37
CA PRO A 155 -9.05 36.18 2.06
C PRO A 155 -9.60 36.15 0.62
N ASN A 156 -8.91 35.48 -0.32
CA ASN A 156 -9.40 35.32 -1.70
C ASN A 156 -10.64 34.41 -1.83
N ASN A 157 -11.00 33.64 -0.79
CA ASN A 157 -12.19 32.77 -0.76
C ASN A 157 -13.37 33.38 0.01
N GLN A 158 -13.24 34.60 0.53
CA GLN A 158 -14.32 35.27 1.25
C GLN A 158 -15.30 35.89 0.24
N LEU A 159 -16.39 35.18 -0.03
CA LEU A 159 -17.61 35.82 -0.53
C LEU A 159 -18.38 36.33 0.70
N ASP A 160 -18.46 37.64 0.87
CA ASP A 160 -19.01 38.38 2.03
C ASP A 160 -20.50 38.14 2.35
N LYS A 161 -21.13 37.08 1.83
CA LYS A 161 -22.57 36.80 1.97
C LYS A 161 -22.91 35.36 2.41
N GLU A 162 -21.98 34.63 3.01
CA GLU A 162 -22.25 33.24 3.43
C GLU A 162 -22.78 33.13 4.86
N ASN A 163 -23.95 32.51 4.99
CA ASN A 163 -24.55 32.16 6.26
C ASN A 163 -23.64 31.20 7.05
N VAL A 164 -23.64 31.29 8.39
CA VAL A 164 -22.78 30.48 9.27
C VAL A 164 -22.96 28.98 9.01
N ILE A 165 -24.18 28.56 8.71
CA ILE A 165 -24.50 27.17 8.36
C ILE A 165 -23.78 26.73 7.09
N GLU A 166 -23.82 27.53 6.03
CA GLU A 166 -23.16 27.22 4.75
C GLU A 166 -21.65 27.17 4.90
N LYS A 167 -21.09 28.09 5.69
CA LYS A 167 -19.67 28.10 6.03
C LYS A 167 -19.23 26.82 6.74
N SER A 168 -20.03 26.34 7.69
CA SER A 168 -19.81 25.06 8.38
C SER A 168 -19.93 23.87 7.43
N ARG A 169 -20.93 23.84 6.54
CA ARG A 169 -21.07 22.77 5.53
C ARG A 169 -19.86 22.71 4.60
N LYS A 170 -19.40 23.86 4.11
CA LYS A 170 -18.20 23.96 3.25
C LYS A 170 -16.94 23.50 3.97
N LEU A 171 -16.78 23.82 5.25
CA LEU A 171 -15.66 23.34 6.05
C LEU A 171 -15.65 21.81 6.10
N VAL A 172 -16.77 21.20 6.50
CA VAL A 172 -16.89 19.73 6.57
C VAL A 172 -16.63 19.09 5.23
N LEU A 173 -17.23 19.61 4.15
CA LEU A 173 -17.07 19.08 2.81
C LEU A 173 -15.62 19.19 2.32
N ARG A 174 -14.93 20.31 2.61
CA ARG A 174 -13.54 20.50 2.22
C ARG A 174 -12.59 19.61 3.01
N CYS A 175 -12.81 19.45 4.32
CA CYS A 175 -12.10 18.46 5.12
C CYS A 175 -12.29 17.05 4.54
N TYR A 176 -13.53 16.64 4.28
CA TYR A 176 -13.84 15.35 3.70
C TYR A 176 -13.15 15.14 2.34
N ASN A 177 -13.28 16.08 1.41
CA ASN A 177 -12.66 15.98 0.08
C ASN A 177 -11.12 15.97 0.17
N THR A 178 -10.53 16.71 1.11
CA THR A 178 -9.08 16.69 1.34
C THR A 178 -8.64 15.33 1.89
N LEU A 179 -9.38 14.75 2.83
CA LEU A 179 -9.10 13.42 3.36
C LEU A 179 -9.27 12.33 2.29
N ALA A 180 -10.37 12.37 1.53
CA ALA A 180 -10.66 11.41 0.48
C ALA A 180 -9.62 11.47 -0.66
N SER A 181 -9.22 12.68 -1.09
CA SER A 181 -8.21 12.84 -2.16
C SER A 181 -6.80 12.44 -1.77
N GLN A 182 -6.47 12.50 -0.47
CA GLN A 182 -5.16 12.11 0.04
C GLN A 182 -5.15 10.69 0.58
N GLN A 183 -6.28 9.98 0.54
CA GLN A 183 -6.35 8.61 1.01
C GLN A 183 -5.42 7.72 0.19
N GLU A 184 -4.42 7.13 0.87
CA GLU A 184 -3.57 6.14 0.24
C GLU A 184 -4.34 4.82 0.06
N LEU A 185 -4.26 4.24 -1.12
CA LEU A 185 -4.74 2.89 -1.41
C LEU A 185 -3.59 1.89 -1.35
N SER A 186 -3.88 0.65 -0.97
CA SER A 186 -2.86 -0.40 -1.04
C SER A 186 -2.60 -0.78 -2.50
N GLY A 187 -1.36 -1.12 -2.84
CA GLY A 187 -1.02 -1.52 -4.22
C GLY A 187 -1.80 -2.76 -4.67
N VAL A 188 -2.15 -3.64 -3.72
CA VAL A 188 -2.97 -4.83 -3.97
C VAL A 188 -4.41 -4.44 -4.33
N GLN A 189 -5.01 -3.47 -3.61
CA GLN A 189 -6.33 -2.94 -3.95
C GLN A 189 -6.34 -2.32 -5.35
N VAL A 190 -5.34 -1.49 -5.66
CA VAL A 190 -5.22 -0.85 -6.99
C VAL A 190 -5.09 -1.92 -8.08
N ALA A 191 -4.24 -2.92 -7.89
CA ALA A 191 -4.11 -4.02 -8.84
C ALA A 191 -5.43 -4.80 -9.02
N SER A 192 -6.14 -5.10 -7.92
CA SER A 192 -7.44 -5.77 -7.95
C SER A 192 -8.46 -5.00 -8.79
N TYR A 193 -8.56 -3.67 -8.58
CA TYR A 193 -9.44 -2.82 -9.37
C TYR A 193 -9.05 -2.75 -10.84
N LEU A 194 -7.76 -2.63 -11.16
CA LEU A 194 -7.27 -2.62 -12.55
C LEU A 194 -7.52 -3.96 -13.27
N MET A 195 -7.46 -5.07 -12.53
CA MET A 195 -7.74 -6.41 -13.05
C MET A 195 -9.24 -6.73 -13.09
N ASN A 196 -10.10 -5.78 -12.67
CA ASN A 196 -11.55 -5.97 -12.54
C ASN A 196 -11.92 -7.21 -11.71
N TRP A 197 -11.19 -7.42 -10.62
CA TRP A 197 -11.50 -8.44 -9.63
C TRP A 197 -12.48 -7.89 -8.60
N ASP A 198 -13.39 -8.74 -8.15
CA ASP A 198 -14.34 -8.39 -7.09
C ASP A 198 -13.61 -8.13 -5.77
N ASP A 199 -14.02 -7.07 -5.08
CA ASP A 199 -13.48 -6.65 -3.78
C ASP A 199 -14.33 -7.13 -2.59
N HIS A 200 -15.35 -7.95 -2.86
CA HIS A 200 -16.27 -8.47 -1.86
C HIS A 200 -16.67 -9.91 -2.17
N TYR A 201 -16.89 -10.69 -1.11
CA TYR A 201 -17.53 -11.99 -1.19
C TYR A 201 -18.96 -11.84 -0.71
N THR A 202 -19.95 -12.09 -1.57
CA THR A 202 -21.36 -12.11 -1.16
C THR A 202 -21.96 -13.49 -1.38
N THR A 203 -22.69 -13.96 -0.37
CA THR A 203 -23.50 -15.17 -0.48
C THR A 203 -24.84 -14.91 -1.19
N HIS A 204 -25.23 -13.63 -1.30
CA HIS A 204 -26.52 -13.20 -1.83
C HIS A 204 -26.35 -12.15 -2.93
N LYS A 205 -27.30 -12.10 -3.85
CA LYS A 205 -27.40 -11.03 -4.85
C LYS A 205 -28.18 -9.87 -4.24
N PHE A 206 -27.54 -8.72 -4.12
CA PHE A 206 -28.17 -7.49 -3.66
C PHE A 206 -28.66 -6.68 -4.86
N GLN A 207 -29.79 -6.01 -4.72
CA GLN A 207 -30.30 -5.07 -5.72
C GLN A 207 -29.91 -3.64 -5.31
N GLY A 208 -29.44 -2.84 -6.27
CA GLY A 208 -29.12 -1.43 -6.02
C GLY A 208 -30.35 -0.65 -5.52
N LEU A 209 -30.23 -0.06 -4.33
CA LEU A 209 -31.21 0.86 -3.79
C LEU A 209 -30.79 2.29 -4.12
N TYR A 210 -31.58 3.00 -4.92
CA TYR A 210 -31.33 4.40 -5.27
C TYR A 210 -31.71 5.33 -4.12
N LEU A 211 -30.81 5.43 -3.13
CA LEU A 211 -31.05 6.04 -1.83
C LEU A 211 -31.73 7.42 -1.91
N ILE A 212 -31.25 8.30 -2.79
CA ILE A 212 -31.78 9.66 -2.95
C ILE A 212 -33.23 9.65 -3.46
N GLN A 213 -33.55 8.77 -4.42
CA GLN A 213 -34.90 8.67 -4.94
C GLN A 213 -35.85 8.06 -3.91
N THR A 214 -35.39 7.02 -3.20
CA THR A 214 -36.14 6.39 -2.11
C THR A 214 -36.40 7.38 -0.98
N GLU A 215 -35.39 8.16 -0.57
CA GLU A 215 -35.52 9.20 0.46
C GLU A 215 -36.54 10.26 0.03
N ARG A 216 -36.45 10.77 -1.20
CA ARG A 216 -37.42 11.75 -1.73
C ARG A 216 -38.84 11.21 -1.73
N PHE A 217 -39.03 9.95 -2.15
CA PHE A 217 -40.33 9.30 -2.13
C PHE A 217 -40.88 9.21 -0.69
N LEU A 218 -40.08 8.72 0.26
CA LEU A 218 -40.46 8.64 1.67
C LEU A 218 -40.76 10.01 2.28
N GLN A 219 -40.01 11.05 1.90
CA GLN A 219 -40.24 12.41 2.35
C GLN A 219 -41.59 12.94 1.86
N THR A 220 -41.95 12.66 0.61
CA THR A 220 -43.23 13.04 0.02
C THR A 220 -44.38 12.33 0.74
N GLU A 221 -44.32 11.01 0.89
CA GLU A 221 -45.32 10.23 1.62
C GLU A 221 -45.50 10.71 3.08
N LEU A 222 -44.40 11.00 3.77
CA LEU A 222 -44.44 11.53 5.13
C LEU A 222 -45.13 12.90 5.20
N ASN A 223 -44.88 13.77 4.22
CA ASN A 223 -45.52 15.08 4.14
C ASN A 223 -47.02 14.95 3.85
N GLU A 224 -47.42 14.02 2.98
CA GLU A 224 -48.83 13.74 2.69
C GLU A 224 -49.56 13.19 3.92
N MET A 225 -48.95 12.26 4.66
CA MET A 225 -49.52 11.75 5.92
C MET A 225 -49.69 12.86 6.96
N ARG A 226 -48.68 13.72 7.13
CA ARG A 226 -48.76 14.88 8.03
C ARG A 226 -49.86 15.86 7.62
N ALA A 227 -50.02 16.10 6.31
CA ALA A 227 -51.07 16.97 5.80
C ALA A 227 -52.47 16.41 6.09
N LYS A 228 -52.68 15.10 5.88
CA LYS A 228 -53.95 14.42 6.20
C LYS A 228 -54.25 14.46 7.71
N GLN A 229 -53.25 14.20 8.55
CA GLN A 229 -53.41 14.22 10.00
C GLN A 229 -53.74 15.62 10.54
N ASN A 230 -53.13 16.66 9.96
CA ASN A 230 -53.46 18.05 10.31
C ASN A 230 -54.88 18.45 9.87
N LEU A 231 -55.37 17.91 8.75
CA LEU A 231 -56.75 18.13 8.29
C LEU A 231 -57.78 17.45 9.20
N GLU A 232 -57.49 16.25 9.70
CA GLU A 232 -58.34 15.54 10.66
C GLU A 232 -58.43 16.28 12.00
N ILE A 233 -57.30 16.80 12.51
CA ILE A 233 -57.25 17.60 13.74
C ILE A 233 -58.01 18.93 13.60
N ALA A 234 -58.00 19.55 12.42
CA ALA A 234 -58.72 20.80 12.16
C ALA A 234 -60.23 20.61 11.94
N SER A 235 -60.69 19.37 11.76
CA SER A 235 -62.10 19.01 11.55
C SER A 235 -62.84 18.60 12.83
N HIS A 236 -62.14 18.59 13.97
CA HIS A 236 -62.69 18.41 15.32
C HIS A 236 -62.63 19.74 16.11
#